data_AF-A0A420M7J7-F1
#
_entry.id   AF-A0A420M7J7-F1
#
_cell.length_a   1.000
_cell.length_b   1.000
_cell.length_c   1.000
_cell.angle_alpha   90.00
_cell.angle_beta   90.00
_cell.angle_gamma   90.00
#
_symmetry.space_group_name_H-M   'P 1'
#
loop_
_entity.id
_entity.type
_entity.pdbx_description
1 polymer ?
#
loop_
_entity_poly.entity_id
_entity_poly.type
_entity_poly.pdbx_seq_one_letter_code
_entity_poly.pdbx_strand_id
1 'polypeptide(L)'
;MVRWGAANGVSFDPKKTEGMHFSRSKLETAPAIRHGDVEKHPEAAMRWLGIWLDSRLSFRVHAEKWTAKSQAVAHHLRGLTNTIHGPLPSAVRSAVRACVEPVLLYGTEVWYPGATRPRWDQPSKDRPSSIQHLLQRMNKAIVQSMGAILPVWKTTLTAILHGESGIPPITQLLEARRYRFSAWLKSLDEAYPLAKRTLPPRQPTYHQLIKQKYQALTENNFRTSLRRTNELLPPSPKEELAEAFLQWVSTVDPATWIVYSDGSLSSEGAASYGFAIHQKDLSICDGSGRLGSAEVFDAEATGALEGLKAALNLPGSAARDIVVCLDNLAVATCLRGTPSDSSQAVFVEFQALAASHGATQVRWIPGHTNIPGNEQAEKLAKAASSLPEPEGAQPKLAYLRKVARQKPKKAFETWWTTSIPEQYKRLNLKATIRCRPEL
;
A
#
# COMPACT_ATOMS: atom_id res chain seq x y z
N MET A 1 4.11 35.25 18.28
CA MET A 1 4.66 34.93 16.94
C MET A 1 5.45 36.10 16.35
N VAL A 2 4.86 37.28 16.15
CA VAL A 2 5.55 38.46 15.57
C VAL A 2 6.82 38.85 16.34
N ARG A 3 6.75 38.95 17.67
CA ARG A 3 7.93 39.21 18.52
C ARG A 3 9.02 38.14 18.40
N TRP A 4 8.62 36.87 18.30
CA TRP A 4 9.55 35.76 18.10
C TRP A 4 10.19 35.82 16.72
N GLY A 5 9.42 36.13 15.67
CA GLY A 5 9.94 36.32 14.31
C GLY A 5 10.99 37.42 14.28
N ALA A 6 10.68 38.60 14.84
CA ALA A 6 11.64 39.70 14.94
C ALA A 6 12.94 39.30 15.66
N ALA A 7 12.82 38.57 16.78
CA ALA A 7 13.98 38.06 17.53
C ALA A 7 14.82 37.02 16.75
N ASN A 8 14.27 36.40 15.71
CA ASN A 8 14.93 35.39 14.88
C ASN A 8 15.17 35.88 13.43
N GLY A 9 15.06 37.18 13.17
CA GLY A 9 15.27 37.76 11.83
C GLY A 9 14.19 37.41 10.80
N VAL A 10 13.02 36.94 11.24
CA VAL A 10 11.86 36.60 10.39
C VAL A 10 10.82 37.70 10.46
N SER A 11 10.56 38.36 9.35
CA SER A 11 9.48 39.35 9.21
C SER A 11 8.23 38.71 8.60
N PHE A 12 7.04 39.04 9.13
CA PHE A 12 5.76 38.57 8.62
C PHE A 12 5.01 39.73 7.96
N ASP A 13 4.52 39.54 6.74
CA ASP A 13 3.76 40.55 6.01
C ASP A 13 2.30 40.62 6.52
N PRO A 14 1.85 41.74 7.10
CA PRO A 14 0.47 41.89 7.57
C PRO A 14 -0.56 41.74 6.45
N LYS A 15 -0.24 42.11 5.19
CA LYS A 15 -1.18 42.00 4.07
C LYS A 15 -1.49 40.53 3.75
N LYS A 16 -0.48 39.66 3.80
CA LYS A 16 -0.59 38.22 3.54
C LYS A 16 -1.03 37.39 4.76
N THR A 17 -1.28 38.05 5.88
CA THR A 17 -1.75 37.37 7.09
C THR A 17 -3.25 37.13 6.98
N GLU A 18 -3.61 35.85 7.00
CA GLU A 18 -4.98 35.37 7.07
C GLU A 18 -5.19 34.72 8.45
N GLY A 19 -6.37 34.86 9.04
CA GLY A 19 -6.71 34.32 10.35
C GLY A 19 -7.96 33.44 10.29
N MET A 20 -8.01 32.37 11.09
CA MET A 20 -9.21 31.57 11.26
C MET A 20 -9.25 30.95 12.65
N HIS A 21 -10.44 30.92 13.25
CA HIS A 21 -10.66 30.30 14.54
C HIS A 21 -11.31 28.92 14.36
N PHE A 22 -10.74 27.92 15.04
CA PHE A 22 -11.32 26.60 15.17
C PHE A 22 -11.89 26.44 16.58
N SER A 23 -13.18 26.09 16.67
CA SER A 23 -13.83 25.80 17.94
C SER A 23 -14.71 24.56 17.83
N ARG A 24 -14.83 23.83 18.93
CA ARG A 24 -15.77 22.71 19.06
C ARG A 24 -17.20 23.18 19.33
N SER A 25 -17.36 24.40 19.84
CA SER A 25 -18.64 25.06 20.08
C SER A 25 -18.90 26.14 19.04
N LYS A 26 -20.18 26.49 18.85
CA LYS A 26 -20.55 27.66 18.05
C LYS A 26 -19.96 28.90 18.74
N LEU A 27 -19.03 29.57 18.06
CA LEU A 27 -18.52 30.86 18.50
C LEU A 27 -19.60 31.91 18.27
N GLU A 28 -20.04 32.58 19.34
CA GLU A 28 -20.97 33.72 19.24
C GLU A 28 -20.27 34.95 18.66
N THR A 29 -18.98 35.09 18.94
CA THR A 29 -18.11 36.13 18.39
C THR A 29 -16.84 35.53 17.81
N ALA A 30 -16.37 36.07 16.69
CA ALA A 30 -15.10 35.72 16.08
C ALA A 30 -14.13 36.89 16.32
N PRO A 31 -13.39 36.91 17.45
CA PRO A 31 -12.56 38.05 17.80
C PRO A 31 -11.52 38.33 16.72
N ALA A 32 -11.20 39.60 16.50
CA ALA A 32 -10.17 39.96 15.55
C ALA A 32 -8.77 39.67 16.12
N ILE A 33 -7.84 39.30 15.24
CA ILE A 33 -6.44 39.09 15.56
C ILE A 33 -5.66 40.33 15.11
N ARG A 34 -4.85 40.91 16.00
CA ARG A 34 -3.97 42.03 15.63
C ARG A 34 -2.61 41.53 15.18
N HIS A 35 -2.19 41.93 13.98
CA HIS A 35 -0.83 41.75 13.48
C HIS A 35 -0.17 43.13 13.37
N GLY A 36 0.57 43.52 14.41
CA GLY A 36 1.05 44.89 14.55
C GLY A 36 -0.15 45.83 14.73
N ASP A 37 -0.20 46.89 13.92
CA ASP A 37 -1.30 47.85 13.94
C ASP A 37 -2.50 47.42 13.10
N VAL A 38 -2.37 46.34 12.31
CA VAL A 38 -3.43 45.86 11.42
C VAL A 38 -4.32 44.86 12.14
N GLU A 39 -5.63 45.14 12.16
CA GLU A 39 -6.65 44.24 12.65
C GLU A 39 -7.11 43.27 11.54
N LYS A 40 -7.11 41.97 11.84
CA LYS A 40 -7.48 40.90 10.91
C LYS A 40 -8.68 40.13 11.45
N HIS A 41 -9.75 40.12 10.66
CA HIS A 41 -10.95 39.36 10.97
C HIS A 41 -10.81 37.91 10.48
N PRO A 42 -11.28 36.92 11.26
CA PRO A 42 -11.28 35.54 10.83
C PRO A 42 -12.04 35.32 9.52
N GLU A 43 -11.40 34.67 8.55
CA GLU A 43 -12.02 34.36 7.27
C GLU A 43 -12.97 33.16 7.37
N ALA A 44 -13.98 33.13 6.50
CA ALA A 44 -14.94 32.02 6.44
C ALA A 44 -14.31 30.73 5.90
N ALA A 45 -13.34 30.84 4.99
CA ALA A 45 -12.55 29.73 4.49
C ALA A 45 -11.18 30.17 4.00
N MET A 46 -10.14 29.47 4.43
CA MET A 46 -8.73 29.77 4.17
C MET A 46 -8.09 28.69 3.33
N ARG A 47 -7.20 29.06 2.39
CA ARG A 47 -6.44 28.08 1.60
C ARG A 47 -5.06 27.86 2.21
N TRP A 48 -4.80 26.64 2.68
CA TRP A 48 -3.50 26.25 3.20
C TRP A 48 -2.98 25.00 2.50
N LEU A 49 -1.78 25.09 1.90
CA LEU A 49 -1.15 24.02 1.12
C LEU A 49 -2.09 23.38 0.07
N GLY A 50 -2.98 24.18 -0.54
CA GLY A 50 -3.96 23.70 -1.52
C GLY A 50 -5.29 23.19 -0.93
N ILE A 51 -5.35 22.95 0.38
CA ILE A 51 -6.57 22.55 1.09
C ILE A 51 -7.34 23.80 1.50
N TRP A 52 -8.67 23.75 1.37
CA TRP A 52 -9.53 24.83 1.83
C TRP A 52 -10.14 24.42 3.16
N LEU A 53 -9.77 25.12 4.22
CA LEU A 53 -10.26 24.89 5.57
C LEU A 53 -11.36 25.90 5.85
N ASP A 54 -12.47 25.44 6.42
CA ASP A 54 -13.49 26.31 6.99
C ASP A 54 -13.49 26.17 8.52
N SER A 55 -14.09 27.12 9.23
CA SER A 55 -14.06 27.18 10.70
C SER A 55 -14.66 25.94 11.38
N ARG A 56 -15.51 25.17 10.68
CA ARG A 56 -16.12 23.93 11.18
C ARG A 56 -15.42 22.67 10.68
N LEU A 57 -14.37 22.81 9.87
CA LEU A 57 -13.72 21.72 9.15
C LEU A 57 -14.74 20.85 8.39
N SER A 58 -15.75 21.49 7.77
CA SER A 58 -16.76 20.80 6.96
C SER A 58 -16.23 20.40 5.58
N PHE A 59 -15.15 21.06 5.12
CA PHE A 59 -14.54 20.90 3.81
C PHE A 59 -15.50 21.14 2.64
N ARG A 60 -16.61 21.85 2.89
CA ARG A 60 -17.56 22.23 1.85
C ARG A 60 -16.87 23.07 0.79
N VAL A 61 -16.26 24.19 1.17
CA VAL A 61 -15.54 25.11 0.26
C VAL A 61 -14.48 24.37 -0.56
N HIS A 62 -13.76 23.43 0.07
CA HIS A 62 -12.79 22.58 -0.60
C HIS A 62 -13.42 21.73 -1.71
N ALA A 63 -14.45 20.96 -1.39
CA ALA A 63 -15.16 20.16 -2.37
C ALA A 63 -15.77 21.04 -3.47
N GLU A 64 -16.28 22.25 -3.15
CA GLU A 64 -16.82 23.19 -4.13
C GLU A 64 -15.77 23.58 -5.18
N LYS A 65 -14.62 24.08 -4.73
CA LYS A 65 -13.59 24.62 -5.62
C LYS A 65 -12.91 23.54 -6.45
N TRP A 66 -12.59 22.39 -5.87
CA TRP A 66 -11.96 21.30 -6.61
C TRP A 66 -12.94 20.59 -7.55
N THR A 67 -14.24 20.52 -7.21
CA THR A 67 -15.26 20.07 -8.16
C THR A 67 -15.35 21.02 -9.35
N ALA A 68 -15.47 22.33 -9.13
CA ALA A 68 -15.56 23.31 -10.21
C ALA A 68 -14.33 23.27 -11.14
N LYS A 69 -13.13 23.17 -10.55
CA LYS A 69 -11.89 23.01 -11.32
C LYS A 69 -11.88 21.73 -12.15
N SER A 70 -12.33 20.61 -11.57
CA SER A 70 -12.42 19.32 -12.27
C SER A 70 -13.46 19.36 -13.41
N GLN A 71 -14.59 20.04 -13.19
CA GLN A 71 -15.59 20.27 -14.23
C GLN A 71 -15.04 21.11 -15.38
N ALA A 72 -14.22 22.12 -15.12
CA ALA A 72 -13.56 22.88 -16.18
C ALA A 72 -12.68 21.96 -17.04
N VAL A 73 -11.85 21.10 -16.43
CA VAL A 73 -11.02 20.12 -17.17
C VAL A 73 -11.88 19.15 -17.97
N ALA A 74 -12.93 18.58 -17.37
CA ALA A 74 -13.85 17.68 -18.07
C ALA A 74 -14.58 18.37 -19.24
N HIS A 75 -14.90 19.66 -19.11
CA HIS A 75 -15.47 20.46 -20.19
C HIS A 75 -14.51 20.60 -21.37
N HIS A 76 -13.22 20.85 -21.09
CA HIS A 76 -12.20 20.95 -22.14
C HIS A 76 -12.03 19.61 -22.86
N LEU A 77 -11.97 18.50 -22.12
CA LEU A 77 -11.91 17.16 -22.72
C LEU A 77 -13.12 16.91 -23.62
N ARG A 78 -14.32 17.29 -23.18
CA ARG A 78 -15.54 17.18 -24.00
C ARG A 78 -15.48 18.01 -25.29
N GLY A 79 -14.82 19.17 -25.26
CA GLY A 79 -14.60 19.97 -26.47
C GLY A 79 -13.71 19.29 -27.51
N LEU A 80 -12.85 18.36 -27.09
CA LEU A 80 -11.99 17.57 -27.98
C LEU A 80 -12.69 16.32 -28.53
N THR A 81 -13.80 15.91 -27.93
CA THR A 81 -14.53 14.69 -28.32
C THR A 81 -15.59 14.99 -29.37
N ASN A 82 -15.56 14.22 -30.45
CA ASN A 82 -16.60 14.19 -31.48
C ASN A 82 -16.77 12.73 -31.95
N THR A 83 -17.97 12.35 -32.39
CA THR A 83 -18.28 11.00 -32.89
C THR A 83 -17.62 10.69 -34.24
N ILE A 84 -17.19 11.71 -34.99
CA ILE A 84 -16.65 11.54 -36.35
C ILE A 84 -15.11 11.64 -36.38
N HIS A 85 -14.54 12.65 -35.72
CA HIS A 85 -13.09 12.93 -35.77
C HIS A 85 -12.46 13.05 -34.38
N GLY A 86 -13.13 12.54 -33.35
CA GLY A 86 -12.63 12.59 -31.98
C GLY A 86 -11.64 11.48 -31.66
N PRO A 87 -10.90 11.62 -30.54
CA PRO A 87 -10.12 10.53 -29.99
C PRO A 87 -11.01 9.35 -29.56
N LEU A 88 -10.43 8.16 -29.56
CA LEU A 88 -11.09 6.95 -29.05
C LEU A 88 -11.59 7.17 -27.60
N PRO A 89 -12.80 6.71 -27.25
CA PRO A 89 -13.32 6.76 -25.88
C PRO A 89 -12.33 6.24 -24.83
N SER A 90 -11.58 5.19 -25.17
CA SER A 90 -10.51 4.63 -24.33
C SER A 90 -9.40 5.63 -23.98
N ALA A 91 -9.02 6.48 -24.94
CA ALA A 91 -8.03 7.55 -24.75
C ALA A 91 -8.60 8.69 -23.90
N VAL A 92 -9.84 9.12 -24.18
CA VAL A 92 -10.53 10.17 -23.39
C VAL A 92 -10.69 9.74 -21.94
N ARG A 93 -11.05 8.48 -21.72
CA ARG A 93 -11.15 7.88 -20.40
C ARG A 93 -9.82 7.84 -19.66
N SER A 94 -8.74 7.55 -20.37
CA SER A 94 -7.38 7.63 -19.82
C SER A 94 -7.03 9.06 -19.43
N ALA A 95 -7.41 10.05 -20.25
CA ALA A 95 -7.26 11.46 -19.93
C ALA A 95 -8.11 11.90 -18.72
N VAL A 96 -9.36 11.43 -18.58
CA VAL A 96 -10.20 11.69 -17.40
C VAL A 96 -9.50 11.17 -16.13
N ARG A 97 -8.98 9.94 -16.16
CA ARG A 97 -8.25 9.34 -15.04
C ARG A 97 -6.95 10.06 -14.69
N ALA A 98 -6.25 10.58 -15.70
CA ALA A 98 -4.97 11.26 -15.53
C ALA A 98 -5.13 12.74 -15.13
N CYS A 99 -6.18 13.42 -15.60
CA CYS A 99 -6.29 14.87 -15.49
C CYS A 99 -7.48 15.35 -14.65
N VAL A 100 -8.60 14.63 -14.63
CA VAL A 100 -9.80 15.03 -13.86
C VAL A 100 -9.79 14.41 -12.48
N GLU A 101 -9.60 13.09 -12.36
CA GLU A 101 -9.63 12.40 -11.07
C GLU A 101 -8.61 12.95 -10.06
N PRO A 102 -7.34 13.25 -10.41
CA PRO A 102 -6.39 13.79 -9.44
C PRO A 102 -6.75 15.19 -8.93
N VAL A 103 -7.40 16.01 -9.78
CA VAL A 103 -7.89 17.34 -9.40
C VAL A 103 -9.10 17.22 -8.47
N LEU A 104 -10.03 16.31 -8.78
CA LEU A 104 -11.25 16.12 -8.00
C LEU A 104 -10.96 15.52 -6.63
N LEU A 105 -10.04 14.55 -6.57
CA LEU A 105 -9.68 13.80 -5.38
C LEU A 105 -8.51 14.43 -4.61
N TYR A 106 -8.16 15.68 -4.93
CA TYR A 106 -7.08 16.36 -4.22
C TYR A 106 -7.43 16.55 -2.74
N GLY A 107 -6.54 16.15 -1.84
CA GLY A 107 -6.70 16.37 -0.40
C GLY A 107 -7.70 15.46 0.30
N THR A 108 -8.20 14.41 -0.37
CA THR A 108 -9.19 13.47 0.21
C THR A 108 -8.70 12.80 1.48
N GLU A 109 -7.40 12.57 1.59
CA GLU A 109 -6.69 12.00 2.74
C GLU A 109 -6.87 12.84 4.01
N VAL A 110 -7.19 14.13 3.87
CA VAL A 110 -7.35 15.08 4.98
C VAL A 110 -8.76 15.03 5.58
N TRP A 111 -9.78 14.85 4.73
CA TRP A 111 -11.17 15.10 5.12
C TRP A 111 -12.12 13.93 4.92
N TYR A 112 -11.74 12.90 4.16
CA TYR A 112 -12.60 11.75 3.88
C TYR A 112 -12.37 10.62 4.90
N PRO A 113 -13.24 10.48 5.92
CA PRO A 113 -13.09 9.42 6.93
C PRO A 113 -13.53 8.04 6.42
N GLY A 114 -14.19 7.96 5.26
CA GLY A 114 -14.93 6.77 4.79
C GLY A 114 -16.44 6.91 4.94
N ALA A 115 -17.19 5.87 4.55
CA ALA A 115 -18.65 5.83 4.71
C ALA A 115 -19.09 5.93 6.19
N THR A 116 -18.36 5.26 7.07
CA THR A 116 -18.49 5.36 8.52
C THR A 116 -17.24 5.96 9.14
N ARG A 117 -17.38 6.49 10.35
CA ARG A 117 -16.30 6.98 11.19
C ARG A 117 -16.53 6.56 12.65
N PRO A 118 -15.46 6.29 13.42
CA PRO A 118 -15.59 6.03 14.83
C PRO A 118 -16.18 7.23 15.56
N ARG A 119 -16.98 6.96 16.59
CA ARG A 119 -17.43 7.99 17.51
C ARG A 119 -16.25 8.48 18.35
N TRP A 120 -16.19 9.77 18.59
CA TRP A 120 -15.12 10.37 19.39
C TRP A 120 -15.20 9.92 20.86
N ASP A 121 -16.43 9.81 21.39
CA ASP A 121 -16.76 9.39 22.74
C ASP A 121 -16.71 7.86 22.93
N GLN A 122 -16.94 7.09 21.86
CA GLN A 122 -16.92 5.62 21.88
C GLN A 122 -16.22 5.09 20.61
N PRO A 123 -14.88 5.07 20.56
CA PRO A 123 -14.13 4.70 19.35
C PRO A 123 -14.44 3.30 18.80
N SER A 124 -15.01 2.41 19.61
CA SER A 124 -15.47 1.08 19.20
C SER A 124 -16.79 1.07 18.42
N LYS A 125 -17.52 2.20 18.39
CA LYS A 125 -18.79 2.32 17.67
C LYS A 125 -18.66 3.28 16.49
N ASP A 126 -19.05 2.78 15.33
CA ASP A 126 -19.09 3.55 14.10
C ASP A 126 -20.39 4.37 13.97
N ARG A 127 -20.30 5.52 13.29
CA ARG A 127 -21.43 6.32 12.83
C ARG A 127 -21.25 6.75 11.38
N PRO A 128 -22.33 7.06 10.64
CA PRO A 128 -22.22 7.64 9.31
C PRO A 128 -21.41 8.95 9.31
N SER A 129 -20.61 9.15 8.28
CA SER A 129 -19.69 10.31 8.20
C SER A 129 -20.37 11.64 7.85
N SER A 130 -21.67 11.66 7.54
CA SER A 130 -22.46 12.86 7.19
C SER A 130 -21.90 13.70 6.03
N ILE A 131 -21.14 13.08 5.12
CA ILE A 131 -20.47 13.73 3.98
C ILE A 131 -21.29 13.66 2.68
N GLN A 132 -22.55 13.20 2.73
CA GLN A 132 -23.37 12.96 1.53
C GLN A 132 -23.51 14.21 0.65
N HIS A 133 -23.65 15.38 1.26
CA HIS A 133 -23.74 16.65 0.56
C HIS A 133 -22.45 16.99 -0.22
N LEU A 134 -21.26 16.60 0.28
CA LEU A 134 -19.99 16.74 -0.45
C LEU A 134 -19.95 15.79 -1.64
N LEU A 135 -20.33 14.53 -1.43
CA LEU A 135 -20.36 13.50 -2.46
C LEU A 135 -21.28 13.88 -3.62
N GLN A 136 -22.49 14.37 -3.32
CA GLN A 136 -23.44 14.86 -4.34
C GLN A 136 -22.86 15.98 -5.19
N ARG A 137 -22.08 16.88 -4.59
CA ARG A 137 -21.44 17.99 -5.31
C ARG A 137 -20.32 17.48 -6.21
N MET A 138 -19.43 16.64 -5.69
CA MET A 138 -18.35 16.02 -6.45
C MET A 138 -18.85 15.13 -7.60
N ASN A 139 -20.02 14.50 -7.43
CA ASN A 139 -20.64 13.66 -8.45
C ASN A 139 -20.90 14.41 -9.76
N LYS A 140 -21.11 15.74 -9.71
CA LYS A 140 -21.30 16.57 -10.91
C LYS A 140 -20.09 16.49 -11.85
N ALA A 141 -18.87 16.50 -11.31
CA ALA A 141 -17.65 16.36 -12.11
C ALA A 141 -17.52 14.97 -12.74
N ILE A 142 -17.91 13.92 -12.01
CA ILE A 142 -17.88 12.55 -12.52
C ILE A 142 -18.87 12.37 -13.66
N VAL A 143 -20.14 12.78 -13.49
CA VAL A 143 -21.16 12.70 -14.54
C VAL A 143 -20.73 13.47 -15.79
N GLN A 144 -20.18 14.67 -15.61
CA GLN A 144 -19.68 15.45 -16.73
C GLN A 144 -18.50 14.77 -17.45
N SER A 145 -17.62 14.08 -16.70
CA SER A 145 -16.50 13.32 -17.28
C SER A 145 -16.99 12.10 -18.07
N MET A 146 -17.99 11.37 -17.55
CA MET A 146 -18.58 10.24 -18.28
C MET A 146 -19.23 10.69 -19.59
N GLY A 147 -19.88 11.86 -19.60
CA GLY A 147 -20.42 12.47 -20.83
C GLY A 147 -19.37 13.09 -21.76
N ALA A 148 -18.10 13.17 -21.35
CA ALA A 148 -16.98 13.45 -22.25
C ALA A 148 -16.46 12.15 -22.89
N ILE A 149 -16.46 11.05 -22.15
CA ILE A 149 -16.00 9.73 -22.63
C ILE A 149 -16.99 9.13 -23.63
N LEU A 150 -18.29 9.18 -23.29
CA LEU A 150 -19.34 8.51 -24.04
C LEU A 150 -20.16 9.55 -24.83
N PRO A 151 -20.45 9.30 -26.12
CA PRO A 151 -21.33 10.14 -26.92
C PRO A 151 -22.80 9.84 -26.60
N VAL A 152 -23.24 10.20 -25.39
CA VAL A 152 -24.55 9.85 -24.83
C VAL A 152 -25.43 11.07 -24.57
N TRP A 153 -26.73 10.86 -24.60
CA TRP A 153 -27.72 11.89 -24.31
C TRP A 153 -27.67 12.30 -22.83
N LYS A 154 -28.04 13.56 -22.55
CA LYS A 154 -28.13 14.06 -21.16
C LYS A 154 -29.12 13.29 -20.30
N THR A 155 -30.10 12.63 -20.92
CA THR A 155 -31.15 11.84 -20.27
C THR A 155 -30.74 10.39 -19.99
N THR A 156 -29.55 9.95 -20.43
CA THR A 156 -29.06 8.60 -20.15
C THR A 156 -28.91 8.39 -18.64
N LEU A 157 -29.42 7.25 -18.14
CA LEU A 157 -29.37 6.91 -16.73
C LEU A 157 -27.92 6.89 -16.21
N THR A 158 -27.66 7.61 -15.12
CA THR A 158 -26.32 7.73 -14.51
C THR A 158 -25.70 6.37 -14.17
N ALA A 159 -26.52 5.39 -13.76
CA ALA A 159 -26.06 4.05 -13.47
C ALA A 159 -25.38 3.42 -14.70
N ILE A 160 -26.01 3.52 -15.88
CA ILE A 160 -25.48 3.01 -17.15
C ILE A 160 -24.17 3.72 -17.50
N LEU A 161 -24.10 5.05 -17.32
CA LEU A 161 -22.90 5.82 -17.61
C LEU A 161 -21.67 5.31 -16.87
N HIS A 162 -21.82 4.93 -15.59
CA HIS A 162 -20.72 4.36 -14.82
C HIS A 162 -20.23 3.03 -15.41
N GLY A 163 -21.17 2.15 -15.79
CA GLY A 163 -20.87 0.85 -16.38
C GLY A 163 -20.16 0.96 -17.73
N GLU A 164 -20.70 1.77 -18.65
CA GLU A 164 -20.18 1.93 -20.01
C GLU A 164 -18.87 2.73 -20.04
N SER A 165 -18.76 3.80 -19.26
CA SER A 165 -17.52 4.60 -19.21
C SER A 165 -16.42 3.90 -18.41
N GLY A 166 -16.77 2.89 -17.61
CA GLY A 166 -15.87 2.25 -16.66
C GLY A 166 -15.27 3.24 -15.64
N ILE A 167 -15.96 4.35 -15.35
CA ILE A 167 -15.61 5.30 -14.29
C ILE A 167 -16.45 4.97 -13.05
N PRO A 168 -15.84 4.53 -11.94
CA PRO A 168 -16.56 4.22 -10.72
C PRO A 168 -17.29 5.44 -10.11
N PRO A 169 -18.35 5.22 -9.30
CA PRO A 169 -18.95 6.27 -8.48
C PRO A 169 -17.93 6.95 -7.55
N ILE A 170 -18.18 8.22 -7.23
CA ILE A 170 -17.25 9.03 -6.43
C ILE A 170 -16.91 8.40 -5.07
N THR A 171 -17.86 7.71 -4.44
CA THR A 171 -17.65 6.99 -3.18
C THR A 171 -16.57 5.92 -3.30
N GLN A 172 -16.55 5.19 -4.41
CA GLN A 172 -15.56 4.14 -4.65
C GLN A 172 -14.19 4.70 -4.99
N LEU A 173 -14.15 5.82 -5.72
CA LEU A 173 -12.90 6.54 -6.00
C LEU A 173 -12.26 7.06 -4.70
N LEU A 174 -13.08 7.58 -3.78
CA LEU A 174 -12.63 8.04 -2.46
C LEU A 174 -12.15 6.88 -1.57
N GLU A 175 -12.89 5.77 -1.51
CA GLU A 175 -12.43 4.57 -0.80
C GLU A 175 -11.13 4.02 -1.41
N ALA A 176 -10.99 4.01 -2.74
CA ALA A 176 -9.76 3.59 -3.40
C ALA A 176 -8.56 4.47 -3.00
N ARG A 177 -8.76 5.80 -2.88
CA ARG A 177 -7.75 6.72 -2.34
C ARG A 177 -7.43 6.40 -0.88
N ARG A 178 -8.44 6.16 -0.05
CA ARG A 178 -8.27 5.79 1.37
C ARG A 178 -7.41 4.53 1.53
N TYR A 179 -7.67 3.47 0.74
CA TYR A 179 -6.87 2.24 0.78
C TYR A 179 -5.42 2.43 0.29
N ARG A 180 -5.21 3.25 -0.74
CA ARG A 180 -3.85 3.57 -1.21
C ARG A 180 -3.09 4.38 -0.16
N PHE A 181 -3.76 5.33 0.48
CA PHE A 181 -3.18 6.14 1.53
C PHE A 181 -2.83 5.31 2.76
N SER A 182 -3.68 4.35 3.17
CA SER A 182 -3.34 3.43 4.27
C SER A 182 -2.13 2.55 3.96
N ALA A 183 -2.02 2.04 2.72
CA ALA A 183 -0.85 1.28 2.30
C ALA A 183 0.42 2.14 2.29
N TRP A 184 0.32 3.40 1.85
CA TRP A 184 1.42 4.35 1.91
C TRP A 184 1.83 4.69 3.35
N LEU A 185 0.88 4.94 4.26
CA LEU A 185 1.18 5.19 5.67
C LEU A 185 1.96 4.04 6.31
N LYS A 186 1.65 2.79 5.94
CA LYS A 186 2.37 1.61 6.44
C LYS A 186 3.77 1.46 5.85
N SER A 187 4.04 2.02 4.67
CA SER A 187 5.38 2.02 4.07
C SER A 187 6.30 3.12 4.61
N LEU A 188 5.79 4.01 5.46
CA LEU A 188 6.60 5.06 6.06
C LEU A 188 7.45 4.49 7.19
N ASP A 189 8.59 5.14 7.40
CA ASP A 189 9.45 4.92 8.57
C ASP A 189 8.63 5.06 9.87
N GLU A 190 8.90 4.20 10.85
CA GLU A 190 8.25 4.25 12.16
C GLU A 190 8.48 5.58 12.90
N ALA A 191 9.60 6.26 12.62
CA ALA A 191 9.91 7.59 13.14
C ALA A 191 8.98 8.68 12.57
N TYR A 192 8.36 8.43 11.41
CA TYR A 192 7.55 9.41 10.70
C TYR A 192 6.32 9.84 11.52
N PRO A 193 6.00 11.15 11.64
CA PRO A 193 4.94 11.63 12.52
C PRO A 193 3.55 11.03 12.25
N LEU A 194 3.21 10.74 10.99
CA LEU A 194 1.92 10.10 10.67
C LEU A 194 1.93 8.61 10.97
N ALA A 195 3.06 7.90 10.79
CA ALA A 195 3.17 6.49 11.14
C ALA A 195 2.96 6.29 12.64
N LYS A 196 3.59 7.13 13.47
CA LYS A 196 3.38 7.15 14.93
C LYS A 196 1.92 7.32 15.35
N ARG A 197 1.13 8.07 14.58
CA ARG A 197 -0.30 8.27 14.85
C ARG A 197 -1.18 7.09 14.46
N THR A 198 -0.68 6.16 13.64
CA THR A 198 -1.41 4.93 13.27
C THR A 198 -1.19 3.80 14.26
N LEU A 199 -0.19 3.90 15.14
CA LEU A 199 0.02 2.93 16.20
C LEU A 199 -1.20 2.91 17.14
N PRO A 200 -1.61 1.73 17.63
CA PRO A 200 -2.66 1.66 18.64
C PRO A 200 -2.27 2.57 19.81
N PRO A 201 -3.22 3.32 20.40
CA PRO A 201 -2.93 4.16 21.55
C PRO A 201 -2.35 3.27 22.63
N ARG A 202 -1.07 3.49 23.00
CA ARG A 202 -0.49 2.87 24.19
C ARG A 202 -1.41 3.24 25.35
N GLN A 203 -1.85 2.25 26.14
CA GLN A 203 -2.47 2.56 27.42
C GLN A 203 -1.50 3.49 28.16
N PRO A 204 -1.98 4.60 28.77
CA PRO A 204 -1.10 5.52 29.46
C PRO A 204 -0.44 4.76 30.61
N THR A 205 0.78 4.29 30.39
CA THR A 205 1.63 3.77 31.44
C THR A 205 2.01 4.99 32.27
N TYR A 206 1.50 5.05 33.50
CA TYR A 206 1.90 6.07 34.45
C TYR A 206 3.37 5.82 34.83
N HIS A 207 4.29 6.37 34.04
CA HIS A 207 5.71 6.30 34.35
C HIS A 207 6.00 7.32 35.45
N GLN A 208 6.08 6.85 36.70
CA GLN A 208 6.85 7.56 37.72
C GLN A 208 8.31 7.58 37.25
N LEU A 209 8.70 8.75 36.74
CA LEU A 209 10.05 9.24 36.47
C LEU A 209 11.20 8.24 36.72
N ILE A 210 11.82 7.76 35.64
CA ILE A 210 13.28 7.56 35.60
C ILE A 210 13.80 8.15 34.28
N LYS A 211 14.63 9.19 34.39
CA LYS A 211 15.39 9.75 33.27
C LYS A 211 16.55 8.82 32.92
N GLN A 212 16.48 8.08 31.83
CA GLN A 212 17.66 7.55 31.16
C GLN A 212 18.04 8.47 30.00
N LYS A 213 18.72 9.57 30.34
CA LYS A 213 19.32 10.52 29.38
C LYS A 213 20.65 9.99 28.79
N TYR A 214 20.96 8.69 28.92
CA TYR A 214 22.26 8.13 28.54
C TYR A 214 22.21 6.66 28.12
N GLN A 215 21.53 6.36 27.01
CA GLN A 215 21.88 5.18 26.21
C GLN A 215 21.92 5.60 24.74
N ALA A 216 23.04 6.22 24.37
CA ALA A 216 23.47 6.32 22.99
C ALA A 216 24.17 5.00 22.61
N LEU A 217 23.85 4.47 21.43
CA LEU A 217 24.76 3.64 20.65
C LEU A 217 24.59 4.00 19.17
N THR A 218 25.50 4.88 18.77
CA THR A 218 26.33 4.87 17.56
C THR A 218 25.69 4.60 16.19
N GLU A 219 25.80 5.65 15.37
CA GLU A 219 25.77 5.61 13.92
C GLU A 219 26.70 4.53 13.36
N ASN A 220 26.24 3.79 12.35
CA ASN A 220 27.13 3.26 11.33
C ASN A 220 26.46 3.42 9.97
N ASN A 221 26.92 4.44 9.25
CA ASN A 221 26.69 4.63 7.84
C ASN A 221 27.45 3.53 7.08
N PHE A 222 26.73 2.58 6.48
CA PHE A 222 27.32 1.72 5.45
C PHE A 222 26.93 2.24 4.06
N ARG A 223 27.95 2.68 3.32
CA ARG A 223 27.92 2.87 1.87
C ARG A 223 28.30 1.54 1.24
N THR A 224 27.36 0.85 0.60
CA THR A 224 27.66 -0.30 -0.24
C THR A 224 27.84 0.16 -1.69
N SER A 225 29.09 0.12 -2.16
CA SER A 225 29.41 0.07 -3.58
C SER A 225 29.69 -1.39 -3.92
N LEU A 226 28.74 -2.06 -4.58
CA LEU A 226 28.96 -3.40 -5.13
C LEU A 226 28.57 -3.41 -6.61
N ARG A 227 29.51 -3.89 -7.41
CA ARG A 227 29.41 -4.00 -8.86
C ARG A 227 28.26 -4.95 -9.22
N ARG A 228 27.43 -4.52 -10.17
CA ARG A 228 26.44 -5.37 -10.84
C ARG A 228 27.15 -6.41 -11.69
N THR A 229 26.82 -7.68 -11.51
CA THR A 229 26.85 -8.66 -12.59
C THR A 229 25.41 -8.97 -12.98
N ASN A 230 24.96 -8.36 -14.08
CA ASN A 230 23.71 -8.69 -14.75
C ASN A 230 23.89 -9.96 -15.58
N GLU A 231 24.21 -11.10 -14.95
CA GLU A 231 24.02 -12.38 -15.63
C GLU A 231 22.61 -12.87 -15.30
N LEU A 232 21.67 -12.38 -16.10
CA LEU A 232 20.39 -13.05 -16.32
C LEU A 232 20.74 -14.42 -16.90
N LEU A 233 20.44 -15.47 -16.14
CA LEU A 233 20.62 -16.86 -16.55
C LEU A 233 20.08 -17.05 -17.98
N PRO A 234 20.77 -17.87 -18.81
CA PRO A 234 20.29 -18.18 -20.16
C PRO A 234 18.88 -18.80 -20.10
N PRO A 235 18.07 -18.66 -21.17
CA PRO A 235 16.75 -19.27 -21.27
C PRO A 235 16.92 -20.78 -21.49
N SER A 236 17.31 -21.51 -20.45
CA SER A 236 17.34 -22.97 -20.42
C SER A 236 16.00 -23.51 -19.92
N PRO A 237 15.54 -24.68 -20.40
CA PRO A 237 14.43 -25.42 -19.82
C PRO A 237 14.62 -25.61 -18.30
N LYS A 238 13.50 -25.57 -17.55
CA LYS A 238 13.55 -25.69 -16.08
C LYS A 238 14.10 -27.04 -15.64
N GLU A 239 13.86 -28.06 -16.44
CA GLU A 239 14.31 -29.44 -16.24
C GLU A 239 15.84 -29.53 -16.31
N GLU A 240 16.48 -28.89 -17.30
CA GLU A 240 17.94 -28.84 -17.43
C GLU A 240 18.58 -28.09 -16.25
N LEU A 241 17.95 -27.01 -15.78
CA LEU A 241 18.40 -26.26 -14.61
C LEU A 241 18.27 -27.08 -13.31
N ALA A 242 17.25 -27.94 -13.22
CA ALA A 242 17.06 -28.83 -12.09
C ALA A 242 18.09 -29.96 -12.09
N GLU A 243 18.37 -30.56 -13.25
CA GLU A 243 19.44 -31.55 -13.40
C GLU A 243 20.81 -30.96 -13.07
N ALA A 244 21.12 -29.77 -13.58
CA ALA A 244 22.36 -29.06 -13.24
C ALA A 244 22.45 -28.75 -11.74
N PHE A 245 21.32 -28.43 -11.10
CA PHE A 245 21.28 -28.23 -9.65
C PHE A 245 21.54 -29.54 -8.89
N LEU A 246 20.90 -30.65 -9.25
CA LEU A 246 21.13 -31.96 -8.62
C LEU A 246 22.57 -32.45 -8.82
N GLN A 247 23.14 -32.22 -10.01
CA GLN A 247 24.57 -32.47 -10.25
C GLN A 247 25.43 -31.62 -9.31
N TRP A 248 25.15 -30.32 -9.18
CA TRP A 248 25.86 -29.45 -8.23
C TRP A 248 25.75 -29.96 -6.79
N VAL A 249 24.56 -30.38 -6.33
CA VAL A 249 24.35 -30.96 -4.99
C VAL A 249 25.23 -32.19 -4.77
N SER A 250 25.46 -33.02 -5.80
CA SER A 250 26.37 -34.17 -5.68
C SER A 250 27.85 -33.77 -5.55
N THR A 251 28.24 -32.62 -6.11
CA THR A 251 29.61 -32.08 -6.06
C THR A 251 29.91 -31.18 -4.86
N VAL A 252 28.88 -30.72 -4.15
CA VAL A 252 29.06 -29.79 -3.01
C VAL A 252 29.81 -30.48 -1.87
N ASP A 253 30.56 -29.70 -1.09
CA ASP A 253 31.27 -30.21 0.09
C ASP A 253 30.28 -30.98 0.99
N PRO A 254 30.56 -32.24 1.36
CA PRO A 254 29.72 -33.01 2.27
C PRO A 254 29.39 -32.31 3.58
N ALA A 255 30.16 -31.34 4.04
CA ALA A 255 29.91 -30.54 5.24
C ALA A 255 28.94 -29.36 5.01
N THR A 256 28.56 -29.05 3.76
CA THR A 256 27.66 -27.94 3.42
C THR A 256 26.21 -28.26 3.81
N TRP A 257 25.53 -27.29 4.40
CA TRP A 257 24.08 -27.36 4.63
C TRP A 257 23.31 -26.60 3.56
N ILE A 258 22.29 -27.24 3.01
CA ILE A 258 21.41 -26.67 2.00
C ILE A 258 20.05 -26.43 2.64
N VAL A 259 19.69 -25.16 2.78
CA VAL A 259 18.41 -24.72 3.31
C VAL A 259 17.48 -24.43 2.16
N TYR A 260 16.42 -25.21 2.00
CA TYR A 260 15.34 -24.95 1.06
C TYR A 260 14.24 -24.18 1.76
N SER A 261 13.70 -23.15 1.10
CA SER A 261 12.59 -22.37 1.62
C SER A 261 11.55 -22.18 0.52
N ASP A 262 10.28 -22.28 0.91
CA ASP A 262 9.14 -22.03 0.03
C ASP A 262 7.99 -21.35 0.81
N GLY A 263 7.09 -20.70 0.07
CA GLY A 263 5.91 -20.03 0.59
C GLY A 263 4.65 -20.48 -0.15
N SER A 264 3.56 -20.56 0.59
CA SER A 264 2.24 -20.91 0.05
C SER A 264 1.21 -19.85 0.42
N LEU A 265 0.17 -19.76 -0.40
CA LEU A 265 -1.02 -18.95 -0.13
C LEU A 265 -2.26 -19.82 -0.39
N SER A 266 -3.03 -20.09 0.66
CA SER A 266 -4.26 -20.86 0.54
C SER A 266 -5.35 -20.10 -0.25
N SER A 267 -6.37 -20.83 -0.70
CA SER A 267 -7.58 -20.24 -1.32
C SER A 267 -8.29 -19.25 -0.40
N GLU A 268 -8.15 -19.43 0.91
CA GLU A 268 -8.71 -18.56 1.96
C GLU A 268 -7.80 -17.33 2.25
N GLY A 269 -6.63 -17.26 1.62
CA GLY A 269 -5.68 -16.16 1.78
C GLY A 269 -4.76 -16.30 2.99
N ALA A 270 -4.58 -17.51 3.51
CA ALA A 270 -3.60 -17.80 4.55
C ALA A 270 -2.21 -17.97 3.93
N ALA A 271 -1.31 -17.04 4.21
CA ALA A 271 0.09 -17.12 3.79
C ALA A 271 0.90 -17.92 4.82
N SER A 272 1.70 -18.86 4.36
CA SER A 272 2.50 -19.74 5.21
C SER A 272 3.83 -20.07 4.55
N TYR A 273 4.83 -20.35 5.36
CA TYR A 273 6.17 -20.70 4.91
C TYR A 273 6.57 -22.09 5.39
N GLY A 274 7.47 -22.71 4.66
CA GLY A 274 8.13 -23.96 5.04
C GLY A 274 9.61 -23.87 4.69
N PHE A 275 10.44 -24.50 5.51
CA PHE A 275 11.85 -24.68 5.22
C PHE A 275 12.31 -26.10 5.55
N ALA A 276 13.30 -26.57 4.82
CA ALA A 276 13.94 -27.87 5.06
C ALA A 276 15.46 -27.73 4.92
N ILE A 277 16.21 -28.30 5.86
CA ILE A 277 17.67 -28.27 5.88
C ILE A 277 18.19 -29.66 5.57
N HIS A 278 19.00 -29.74 4.52
CA HIS A 278 19.54 -30.99 4.01
C HIS A 278 21.07 -30.93 4.02
N GLN A 279 21.69 -32.08 4.22
CA GLN A 279 23.10 -32.32 3.96
C GLN A 279 23.19 -33.44 2.94
N LYS A 280 23.48 -33.07 1.68
CA LYS A 280 23.28 -33.96 0.53
C LYS A 280 21.85 -34.52 0.52
N ASP A 281 21.70 -35.84 0.55
CA ASP A 281 20.40 -36.52 0.52
C ASP A 281 19.77 -36.71 1.91
N LEU A 282 20.47 -36.29 2.98
CA LEU A 282 20.00 -36.44 4.35
C LEU A 282 19.25 -35.19 4.83
N SER A 283 17.95 -35.33 5.10
CA SER A 283 17.17 -34.30 5.80
C SER A 283 17.60 -34.20 7.26
N ILE A 284 18.09 -33.04 7.68
CA ILE A 284 18.58 -32.79 9.04
C ILE A 284 17.45 -32.28 9.93
N CYS A 285 16.79 -31.22 9.50
CA CYS A 285 15.68 -30.62 10.23
C CYS A 285 14.82 -29.81 9.28
N ASP A 286 13.59 -29.56 9.71
CA ASP A 286 12.63 -28.77 8.96
C ASP A 286 11.75 -27.97 9.92
N GLY A 287 11.02 -27.01 9.35
CA GLY A 287 10.13 -26.18 10.11
C GLY A 287 9.14 -25.48 9.20
N SER A 288 8.07 -24.99 9.79
CA SER A 288 7.04 -24.27 9.06
C SER A 288 6.26 -23.35 9.99
N GLY A 289 5.57 -22.37 9.39
CA GLY A 289 4.77 -21.44 10.15
C GLY A 289 3.77 -20.71 9.28
N ARG A 290 2.74 -20.18 9.94
CA ARG A 290 1.74 -19.31 9.31
C ARG A 290 2.08 -17.85 9.58
N LEU A 291 1.95 -17.02 8.54
CA LEU A 291 1.98 -15.58 8.69
C LEU A 291 0.56 -15.05 8.90
N GLY A 292 0.46 -13.83 9.42
CA GLY A 292 -0.78 -13.07 9.32
C GLY A 292 -1.12 -12.69 7.89
N SER A 293 -1.90 -11.62 7.73
CA SER A 293 -2.25 -11.07 6.41
C SER A 293 -1.01 -10.69 5.56
N ALA A 294 -0.55 -11.59 4.71
CA ALA A 294 0.69 -11.49 3.95
C ALA A 294 0.54 -12.10 2.54
N GLU A 295 1.55 -11.94 1.69
CA GLU A 295 1.61 -12.60 0.37
C GLU A 295 2.68 -13.70 0.35
N VAL A 296 2.65 -14.56 -0.68
CA VAL A 296 3.65 -15.63 -0.89
C VAL A 296 5.09 -15.11 -0.78
N PHE A 297 5.35 -13.94 -1.38
CA PHE A 297 6.65 -13.26 -1.29
C PHE A 297 7.12 -13.00 0.15
N ASP A 298 6.21 -12.61 1.04
CA ASP A 298 6.54 -12.37 2.46
C ASP A 298 6.77 -13.70 3.19
N ALA A 299 6.04 -14.76 2.80
CA ALA A 299 6.19 -16.10 3.35
C ALA A 299 7.54 -16.71 2.99
N GLU A 300 7.91 -16.74 1.73
CA GLU A 300 9.21 -17.25 1.26
C GLU A 300 10.38 -16.50 1.91
N ALA A 301 10.31 -15.17 2.02
CA ALA A 301 11.35 -14.40 2.69
C ALA A 301 11.47 -14.79 4.17
N THR A 302 10.34 -15.03 4.84
CA THR A 302 10.30 -15.46 6.24
C THR A 302 10.84 -16.88 6.38
N GLY A 303 10.47 -17.80 5.49
CA GLY A 303 10.99 -19.16 5.45
C GLY A 303 12.51 -19.21 5.27
N ALA A 304 13.07 -18.33 4.43
CA ALA A 304 14.51 -18.22 4.23
C ALA A 304 15.23 -17.77 5.52
N LEU A 305 14.66 -16.79 6.23
CA LEU A 305 15.19 -16.31 7.50
C LEU A 305 15.13 -17.38 8.59
N GLU A 306 13.97 -18.00 8.77
CA GLU A 306 13.79 -19.03 9.80
C GLU A 306 14.62 -20.28 9.49
N GLY A 307 14.76 -20.65 8.22
CA GLY A 307 15.67 -21.70 7.78
C GLY A 307 17.14 -21.38 8.04
N LEU A 308 17.58 -20.14 7.79
CA LEU A 308 18.93 -19.69 8.13
C LEU A 308 19.17 -19.70 9.65
N LYS A 309 18.22 -19.21 10.45
CA LYS A 309 18.31 -19.26 11.92
C LYS A 309 18.39 -20.70 12.42
N ALA A 310 17.58 -21.60 11.88
CA ALA A 310 17.62 -23.00 12.21
C ALA A 310 18.98 -23.62 11.86
N ALA A 311 19.54 -23.31 10.68
CA ALA A 311 20.90 -23.74 10.32
C ALA A 311 21.97 -23.19 11.27
N LEU A 312 21.86 -21.92 11.69
CA LEU A 312 22.81 -21.31 12.62
C LEU A 312 22.75 -21.91 14.04
N ASN A 313 21.58 -22.41 14.45
CA ASN A 313 21.39 -23.05 15.75
C ASN A 313 21.84 -24.52 15.80
N LEU A 314 22.16 -25.14 14.65
CA LEU A 314 22.66 -26.50 14.62
C LEU A 314 24.12 -26.58 15.11
N PRO A 315 24.51 -27.68 15.78
CA PRO A 315 25.87 -27.84 16.32
C PRO A 315 26.93 -27.88 15.20
N GLY A 316 27.95 -27.03 15.36
CA GLY A 316 29.06 -26.91 14.40
C GLY A 316 28.74 -26.06 13.16
N SER A 317 27.71 -25.20 13.23
CA SER A 317 27.34 -24.29 12.14
C SER A 317 28.45 -23.33 11.71
N ALA A 318 29.26 -22.85 12.67
CA ALA A 318 30.35 -21.89 12.41
C ALA A 318 31.47 -22.44 11.51
N ALA A 319 31.58 -23.75 11.35
CA ALA A 319 32.60 -24.40 10.54
C ALA A 319 32.06 -24.92 9.19
N ARG A 320 30.81 -24.59 8.84
CA ARG A 320 30.12 -25.12 7.65
C ARG A 320 29.62 -24.01 6.75
N ASP A 321 29.67 -24.27 5.46
CA ASP A 321 29.00 -23.44 4.46
C ASP A 321 27.48 -23.66 4.50
N ILE A 322 26.71 -22.58 4.34
CA ILE A 322 25.25 -22.63 4.30
C ILE A 322 24.79 -22.08 2.95
N VAL A 323 24.01 -22.86 2.20
CA VAL A 323 23.42 -22.43 0.93
C VAL A 323 21.91 -22.38 1.07
N VAL A 324 21.33 -21.19 0.98
CA VAL A 324 19.88 -20.96 1.02
C VAL A 324 19.31 -20.96 -0.40
N CYS A 325 18.47 -21.95 -0.71
CA CYS A 325 17.84 -22.19 -1.99
C CYS A 325 16.38 -21.72 -1.99
N LEU A 326 16.01 -20.93 -3.01
CA LEU A 326 14.67 -20.36 -3.20
C LEU A 326 14.27 -20.44 -4.67
N ASP A 327 12.99 -20.64 -4.95
CA ASP A 327 12.46 -20.68 -6.31
C ASP A 327 11.88 -19.34 -6.79
N ASN A 328 11.75 -18.36 -5.89
CA ASN A 328 11.39 -17.00 -6.24
C ASN A 328 12.60 -16.10 -6.43
N LEU A 329 12.85 -15.74 -7.69
CA LEU A 329 13.95 -14.88 -8.08
C LEU A 329 13.89 -13.49 -7.41
N ALA A 330 12.69 -12.95 -7.16
CA ALA A 330 12.54 -11.65 -6.52
C ALA A 330 12.99 -11.69 -5.05
N VAL A 331 12.66 -12.74 -4.32
CA VAL A 331 13.10 -12.93 -2.92
C VAL A 331 14.61 -13.17 -2.87
N ALA A 332 15.13 -14.07 -3.71
CA ALA A 332 16.57 -14.31 -3.81
C ALA A 332 17.36 -13.03 -4.15
N THR A 333 16.84 -12.18 -5.03
CA THR A 333 17.45 -10.88 -5.36
C THR A 333 17.45 -9.92 -4.17
N CYS A 334 16.36 -9.88 -3.39
CA CYS A 334 16.27 -9.04 -2.20
C CYS A 334 17.22 -9.52 -1.09
N LEU A 335 17.35 -10.83 -0.87
CA LEU A 335 18.26 -11.39 0.13
C LEU A 335 19.73 -11.08 -0.20
N ARG A 336 20.11 -11.16 -1.48
CA ARG A 336 21.47 -10.84 -1.95
C ARG A 336 21.77 -9.34 -2.05
N GLY A 337 20.74 -8.49 -2.09
CA GLY A 337 20.86 -7.11 -2.55
C GLY A 337 20.03 -6.13 -1.72
N THR A 338 19.27 -5.28 -2.39
CA THR A 338 18.44 -4.27 -1.71
C THR A 338 17.18 -4.91 -1.13
N PRO A 339 16.93 -4.80 0.18
CA PRO A 339 15.68 -5.23 0.80
C PRO A 339 14.45 -4.62 0.13
N SER A 340 13.39 -5.42 -0.01
CA SER A 340 12.06 -4.93 -0.42
C SER A 340 11.41 -4.11 0.69
N ASP A 341 10.54 -3.16 0.33
CA ASP A 341 9.70 -2.43 1.31
C ASP A 341 8.81 -3.38 2.13
N SER A 342 8.37 -4.49 1.52
CA SER A 342 7.58 -5.51 2.23
C SER A 342 8.52 -6.48 2.93
N SER A 343 8.24 -6.75 4.22
CA SER A 343 9.07 -7.62 5.05
C SER A 343 10.54 -7.18 5.12
N GLN A 344 10.80 -5.86 5.05
CA GLN A 344 12.15 -5.28 5.07
C GLN A 344 12.97 -5.77 6.27
N ALA A 345 12.37 -5.83 7.46
CA ALA A 345 13.04 -6.34 8.67
C ALA A 345 13.56 -7.78 8.49
N VAL A 346 12.82 -8.64 7.79
CA VAL A 346 13.21 -10.03 7.51
C VAL A 346 14.45 -10.06 6.62
N PHE A 347 14.48 -9.25 5.56
CA PHE A 347 15.64 -9.17 4.67
C PHE A 347 16.87 -8.59 5.36
N VAL A 348 16.71 -7.53 6.16
CA VAL A 348 17.81 -6.90 6.90
C VAL A 348 18.38 -7.86 7.95
N GLU A 349 17.52 -8.55 8.69
CA GLU A 349 17.93 -9.55 9.67
C GLU A 349 18.64 -10.73 9.00
N PHE A 350 18.11 -11.24 7.88
CA PHE A 350 18.77 -12.29 7.10
C PHE A 350 20.17 -11.86 6.65
N GLN A 351 20.30 -10.65 6.10
CA GLN A 351 21.57 -10.11 5.63
C GLN A 351 22.57 -9.93 6.77
N ALA A 352 22.12 -9.45 7.93
CA ALA A 352 22.96 -9.34 9.11
C ALA A 352 23.47 -10.71 9.59
N LEU A 353 22.59 -11.72 9.63
CA LEU A 353 22.95 -13.09 10.00
C LEU A 353 23.92 -13.71 8.99
N ALA A 354 23.63 -13.62 7.70
CA ALA A 354 24.48 -14.11 6.63
C ALA A 354 25.87 -13.45 6.65
N ALA A 355 25.92 -12.13 6.89
CA ALA A 355 27.19 -11.40 7.02
C ALA A 355 27.96 -11.79 8.29
N SER A 356 27.26 -12.03 9.40
CA SER A 356 27.90 -12.46 10.66
C SER A 356 28.49 -13.87 10.58
N HIS A 357 27.86 -14.76 9.80
CA HIS A 357 28.34 -16.12 9.55
C HIS A 357 29.50 -16.13 8.53
N GLY A 358 29.46 -15.27 7.51
CA GLY A 358 30.54 -15.10 6.53
C GLY A 358 30.63 -16.19 5.45
N ALA A 359 29.99 -17.34 5.66
CA ALA A 359 29.97 -18.49 4.76
C ALA A 359 28.55 -18.88 4.32
N THR A 360 27.67 -17.88 4.18
CA THR A 360 26.29 -18.05 3.72
C THR A 360 26.14 -17.60 2.26
N GLN A 361 25.58 -18.45 1.41
CA GLN A 361 25.26 -18.15 0.02
C GLN A 361 23.76 -18.28 -0.22
N VAL A 362 23.20 -17.43 -1.06
CA VAL A 362 21.82 -17.57 -1.55
C VAL A 362 21.88 -18.09 -2.96
N ARG A 363 21.07 -19.08 -3.35
CA ARG A 363 20.96 -19.64 -4.70
C ARG A 363 19.50 -19.69 -5.15
N TRP A 364 19.25 -19.30 -6.38
CA TRP A 364 17.94 -19.51 -7.00
C TRP A 364 17.89 -20.91 -7.61
N ILE A 365 16.75 -21.59 -7.45
CA ILE A 365 16.48 -22.91 -8.02
C ILE A 365 15.19 -22.87 -8.87
N PRO A 366 15.03 -23.73 -9.88
CA PRO A 366 13.76 -23.83 -10.58
C PRO A 366 12.68 -24.41 -9.65
N GLY A 367 11.52 -23.77 -9.61
CA GLY A 367 10.34 -24.27 -8.90
C GLY A 367 9.59 -25.36 -9.68
N HIS A 368 8.97 -26.29 -8.95
CA HIS A 368 8.18 -27.44 -9.45
C HIS A 368 8.95 -28.43 -10.36
N THR A 369 10.21 -28.70 -10.06
CA THR A 369 11.07 -29.60 -10.85
C THR A 369 11.60 -30.80 -10.05
N ASN A 370 10.79 -31.35 -9.14
CA ASN A 370 11.10 -32.54 -8.34
C ASN A 370 12.41 -32.51 -7.53
N ILE A 371 12.87 -31.33 -7.13
CA ILE A 371 14.02 -31.19 -6.22
C ILE A 371 13.55 -31.59 -4.81
N PRO A 372 14.07 -32.69 -4.20
CA PRO A 372 13.48 -33.26 -2.99
C PRO A 372 13.34 -32.27 -1.82
N GLY A 373 14.39 -31.48 -1.56
CA GLY A 373 14.37 -30.48 -0.49
C GLY A 373 13.39 -29.32 -0.75
N ASN A 374 13.24 -28.90 -2.01
CA ASN A 374 12.26 -27.87 -2.38
C ASN A 374 10.83 -28.39 -2.25
N GLU A 375 10.57 -29.62 -2.71
CA GLU A 375 9.25 -30.24 -2.53
C GLU A 375 8.89 -30.42 -1.06
N GLN A 376 9.86 -30.73 -0.20
CA GLN A 376 9.64 -30.83 1.23
C GLN A 376 9.24 -29.47 1.81
N ALA A 377 9.97 -28.40 1.47
CA ALA A 377 9.61 -27.04 1.87
C ALA A 377 8.21 -26.63 1.36
N GLU A 378 7.87 -26.96 0.11
CA GLU A 378 6.54 -26.71 -0.48
C GLU A 378 5.42 -27.45 0.27
N LYS A 379 5.63 -28.74 0.59
CA LYS A 379 4.68 -29.58 1.34
C LYS A 379 4.47 -29.01 2.75
N LEU A 380 5.54 -28.59 3.41
CA LEU A 380 5.49 -27.96 4.74
C LEU A 380 4.77 -26.61 4.70
N ALA A 381 5.06 -25.76 3.71
CA ALA A 381 4.39 -24.48 3.54
C ALA A 381 2.89 -24.67 3.33
N LYS A 382 2.47 -25.63 2.49
CA LYS A 382 1.06 -25.97 2.27
C LYS A 382 0.38 -26.48 3.54
N ALA A 383 1.02 -27.38 4.28
CA ALA A 383 0.48 -27.91 5.53
C ALA A 383 0.31 -26.81 6.60
N ALA A 384 1.26 -25.88 6.68
CA ALA A 384 1.24 -24.78 7.63
C ALA A 384 0.11 -23.76 7.39
N SER A 385 -0.52 -23.75 6.21
CA SER A 385 -1.66 -22.84 5.95
C SER A 385 -2.86 -23.09 6.87
N SER A 386 -2.98 -24.33 7.38
CA SER A 386 -4.03 -24.75 8.32
C SER A 386 -3.73 -24.40 9.79
N LEU A 387 -2.52 -23.92 10.11
CA LEU A 387 -2.17 -23.50 11.47
C LEU A 387 -2.97 -22.26 11.89
N PRO A 388 -3.17 -22.01 13.19
CA PRO A 388 -3.79 -20.78 13.65
C PRO A 388 -2.96 -19.55 13.24
N GLU A 389 -3.63 -18.44 12.94
CA GLU A 389 -2.96 -17.17 12.66
C GLU A 389 -2.22 -16.69 13.93
N PRO A 390 -0.97 -16.21 13.82
CA PRO A 390 -0.24 -15.71 14.98
C PRO A 390 -0.99 -14.53 15.64
N GLU A 391 -1.15 -14.58 16.97
CA GLU A 391 -1.84 -13.52 17.70
C GLU A 391 -1.15 -12.15 17.50
N GLY A 392 -1.93 -11.13 17.15
CA GLY A 392 -1.43 -9.77 16.94
C GLY A 392 -0.70 -9.52 15.62
N ALA A 393 -0.69 -10.49 14.68
CA ALA A 393 -0.02 -10.34 13.40
C ALA A 393 -0.55 -9.12 12.62
N GLN A 394 0.36 -8.22 12.24
CA GLN A 394 0.04 -7.04 11.44
C GLN A 394 0.11 -7.37 9.94
N PRO A 395 -0.80 -6.81 9.12
CA PRO A 395 -0.77 -7.05 7.69
C PRO A 395 0.52 -6.51 7.06
N LYS A 396 1.12 -7.33 6.19
CA LYS A 396 2.33 -6.97 5.43
C LYS A 396 1.99 -5.98 4.31
N LEU A 397 2.99 -5.22 3.88
CA LEU A 397 2.80 -4.14 2.91
C LEU A 397 2.37 -4.66 1.53
N ALA A 398 2.92 -5.79 1.07
CA ALA A 398 2.51 -6.42 -0.19
C ALA A 398 1.02 -6.77 -0.20
N TYR A 399 0.53 -7.37 0.90
CA TYR A 399 -0.89 -7.66 1.11
C TYR A 399 -1.74 -6.38 1.06
N LEU A 400 -1.36 -5.33 1.79
CA LEU A 400 -2.09 -4.05 1.78
C LEU A 400 -2.14 -3.42 0.38
N ARG A 401 -1.03 -3.47 -0.38
CA ARG A 401 -0.97 -2.98 -1.77
C ARG A 401 -1.90 -3.78 -2.68
N LYS A 402 -2.00 -5.11 -2.52
CA LYS A 402 -2.95 -5.95 -3.25
C LYS A 402 -4.39 -5.62 -2.89
N VAL A 403 -4.71 -5.50 -1.60
CA VAL A 403 -6.05 -5.11 -1.11
C VAL A 403 -6.45 -3.76 -1.69
N ALA A 404 -5.56 -2.77 -1.68
CA ALA A 404 -5.81 -1.43 -2.24
C ALA A 404 -6.07 -1.45 -3.75
N ARG A 405 -5.59 -2.47 -4.49
CA ARG A 405 -5.86 -2.66 -5.92
C ARG A 405 -7.13 -3.47 -6.18
N GLN A 406 -7.45 -4.44 -5.33
CA GLN A 406 -8.56 -5.38 -5.55
C GLN A 406 -9.90 -4.87 -4.97
N LYS A 407 -9.91 -4.29 -3.77
CA LYS A 407 -11.15 -3.84 -3.12
C LYS A 407 -11.95 -2.87 -3.98
N PRO A 408 -11.36 -1.85 -4.62
CA PRO A 408 -12.11 -0.95 -5.50
C PRO A 408 -12.74 -1.67 -6.71
N LYS A 409 -12.06 -2.68 -7.27
CA LYS A 409 -12.59 -3.48 -8.39
C LYS A 409 -13.82 -4.28 -7.97
N LYS A 410 -13.70 -5.03 -6.88
CA LYS A 410 -14.80 -5.80 -6.30
C LYS A 410 -15.96 -4.89 -5.90
N ALA A 411 -15.68 -3.76 -5.27
CA ALA A 411 -16.72 -2.80 -4.88
C ALA A 411 -17.48 -2.24 -6.08
N PHE A 412 -16.80 -1.99 -7.21
CA PHE A 412 -17.44 -1.55 -8.44
C PHE A 412 -18.32 -2.64 -9.06
N GLU A 413 -17.82 -3.88 -9.11
CA GLU A 413 -18.59 -5.04 -9.57
C GLU A 413 -19.84 -5.25 -8.71
N THR A 414 -19.72 -5.23 -7.38
CA THR A 414 -20.87 -5.35 -6.47
C THR A 414 -21.86 -4.20 -6.67
N TRP A 415 -21.38 -2.95 -6.73
CA TRP A 415 -22.26 -1.81 -6.95
C TRP A 415 -23.00 -1.90 -8.28
N TRP A 416 -22.35 -2.38 -9.34
CA TRP A 416 -22.98 -2.59 -10.64
C TRP A 416 -24.12 -3.61 -10.54
N THR A 417 -23.90 -4.74 -9.87
CA THR A 417 -24.97 -5.75 -9.69
C THR A 417 -26.18 -5.21 -8.95
N THR A 418 -25.98 -4.29 -8.01
CA THR A 418 -27.08 -3.65 -7.26
C THR A 418 -27.74 -2.50 -8.02
N SER A 419 -26.98 -1.77 -8.84
CA SER A 419 -27.44 -0.50 -9.46
C SER A 419 -27.86 -0.63 -10.92
N ILE A 420 -27.68 -1.81 -11.53
CA ILE A 420 -28.00 -2.07 -12.93
C ILE A 420 -29.53 -2.00 -13.17
N PRO A 421 -30.01 -1.23 -14.16
CA PRO A 421 -31.42 -1.22 -14.53
C PRO A 421 -31.92 -2.59 -14.99
N GLU A 422 -33.19 -2.90 -14.75
CA GLU A 422 -33.79 -4.22 -15.05
C GLU A 422 -33.63 -4.62 -16.53
N GLN A 423 -33.75 -3.65 -17.43
CA GLN A 423 -33.57 -3.84 -18.87
C GLN A 423 -32.13 -4.28 -19.23
N TYR A 424 -31.13 -3.81 -18.49
CA TYR A 424 -29.72 -4.14 -18.68
C TYR A 424 -29.32 -5.48 -18.05
N LYS A 425 -30.06 -5.97 -17.04
CA LYS A 425 -29.78 -7.28 -16.42
C LYS A 425 -29.86 -8.42 -17.42
N ARG A 426 -30.76 -8.33 -18.40
CA ARG A 426 -30.95 -9.33 -19.46
C ARG A 426 -29.72 -9.49 -20.36
N LEU A 427 -28.87 -8.48 -20.44
CA LEU A 427 -27.67 -8.48 -21.28
C LEU A 427 -26.45 -9.15 -20.61
N ASN A 428 -26.56 -9.50 -19.31
CA ASN A 428 -25.52 -10.17 -18.52
C ASN A 428 -24.12 -9.50 -18.63
N LEU A 429 -24.09 -8.17 -18.79
CA LEU A 429 -22.86 -7.42 -18.98
C LEU A 429 -22.13 -7.24 -17.64
N LYS A 430 -20.88 -7.71 -17.58
CA LYS A 430 -20.01 -7.46 -16.42
C LYS A 430 -19.54 -6.00 -16.43
N ALA A 431 -19.57 -5.36 -15.27
CA ALA A 431 -18.89 -4.08 -15.09
C ALA A 431 -17.39 -4.31 -15.05
N THR A 432 -16.63 -3.47 -15.76
CA THR A 432 -15.17 -3.51 -15.67
C THR A 432 -14.62 -2.10 -15.46
N ILE A 433 -13.57 -2.02 -14.64
CA ILE A 433 -12.74 -0.81 -14.49
C ILE A 433 -11.74 -0.71 -15.67
N ARG A 434 -11.86 -1.56 -16.70
CA ARG A 434 -11.11 -1.47 -17.96
C ARG A 434 -11.95 -0.79 -19.03
N CYS A 435 -11.31 -0.33 -20.10
CA CYS A 435 -12.10 0.12 -21.24
C CYS A 435 -12.73 -1.13 -21.86
N ARG A 436 -13.99 -1.03 -22.21
CA ARG A 436 -14.66 -2.07 -22.99
C ARG A 436 -14.01 -2.11 -24.37
N PRO A 437 -13.66 -3.28 -24.91
CA PRO A 437 -13.06 -3.38 -26.24
C PRO A 437 -14.00 -2.88 -27.35
N GLU A 438 -15.30 -2.79 -27.06
CA GLU A 438 -16.33 -2.27 -27.96
C GLU A 438 -16.37 -0.73 -28.06
N LEU A 439 -15.54 -0.03 -27.27
CA LEU A 439 -15.38 1.44 -27.21
C LEU A 439 -13.94 1.85 -27.54
#